data_AF-D5MD95-F1
#
_entry.id   AF-D5MD95-F1
#
_cell.length_a   1.000
_cell.length_b   1.000
_cell.length_c   1.000
_cell.angle_alpha   90.00
_cell.angle_beta   90.00
_cell.angle_gamma   90.00
#
_symmetry.space_group_name_H-M   'P 1'
#
loop_
_entity.id
_entity.type
_entity.pdbx_description
1 polymer ?
#
loop_
_entity_poly.entity_id
_entity_poly.type
_entity_poly.pdbx_seq_one_letter_code
_entity_poly.pdbx_strand_id
1 'polypeptide(L)'
;RHHVFYYPKTVWRKIVDNAINCLKEQNYRLLDHASFTYIISKRNFGFSRVRFLPKQKCVRILANTKVPSKIPLHRNNNRKRRFVFLKSINSSLKELHAILRRIKHEHPQALGSSVFGYDDAYRKLCQFLPKVKEGSPMMPKVYIVVGDVSKAFDSINQDKLVEIMKDIIQKDKYYLRSYARVISTTKGIKTFYEQVSSDHSSSSNDIINFEALTRLRPSYSVYIDQGTSKCIKKDVLHLLLTEHLKHNILQIGQNFYLQKVGLSQGSSISCLLCSFYLGHIERSIVLPYLEKAHEQSNANIMNKELVVNRCMLTSGDCRTELRGNASHNIESVKDDVACLGNSAIIDLDEGDVACLDNGRWCQKDHATRGANETRHENLSSPMNLLLRLIDDFLFISTSKQPAISFYIRMTRGFEKYKCFMNNEKFGLNFDAGQNSHLLNLLYTGKDGVQFLPWSGLLLNCYTLEIQADYTRYMYKLIKKQMHNMEKYINIHPVFRLKKVEMIWLGLFAYIRVLQKRQSRHNELLSLLKYKIGIYGRMDDTSTPLKYAINDSHSSLFWQINF
;
A
#
# COMPACT_ATOMS: atom_id res chain seq x y z
N ARG A 1 -17.24 -5.31 -12.57
CA ARG A 1 -17.07 -4.08 -11.74
C ARG A 1 -18.39 -3.31 -11.54
N HIS A 2 -19.46 -3.61 -12.30
CA HIS A 2 -20.78 -2.94 -12.23
C HIS A 2 -21.90 -3.83 -11.66
N HIS A 3 -21.57 -4.81 -10.81
CA HIS A 3 -22.60 -5.66 -10.21
C HIS A 3 -23.31 -4.89 -9.10
N VAL A 4 -24.61 -4.67 -9.29
CA VAL A 4 -25.51 -4.12 -8.28
C VAL A 4 -26.16 -5.29 -7.57
N PHE A 5 -26.07 -5.30 -6.24
CA PHE A 5 -26.73 -6.29 -5.40
C PHE A 5 -27.92 -5.62 -4.73
N TYR A 6 -29.08 -6.27 -4.81
CA TYR A 6 -30.29 -5.84 -4.14
C TYR A 6 -30.44 -6.65 -2.85
N TYR A 7 -30.65 -5.94 -1.73
CA TYR A 7 -30.91 -6.54 -0.43
C TYR A 7 -32.30 -6.10 0.04
N PRO A 8 -33.12 -6.99 0.62
CA PRO A 8 -34.33 -6.58 1.32
C PRO A 8 -34.01 -5.53 2.39
N LYS A 9 -34.86 -4.51 2.55
CA LYS A 9 -34.63 -3.41 3.51
C LYS A 9 -34.46 -3.92 4.94
N THR A 10 -35.17 -4.97 5.33
CA THR A 10 -35.09 -5.60 6.65
C THR A 10 -33.73 -6.24 6.91
N VAL A 11 -33.21 -7.00 5.94
CA VAL A 11 -31.87 -7.61 5.99
C VAL A 11 -30.79 -6.53 6.02
N TRP A 12 -30.92 -5.52 5.16
CA TRP A 12 -29.99 -4.40 5.13
C TRP A 12 -29.92 -3.67 6.48
N ARG A 13 -31.08 -3.44 7.12
CA ARG A 13 -31.16 -2.82 8.44
C ARG A 13 -30.39 -3.63 9.49
N LYS A 14 -30.61 -4.95 9.57
CA LYS A 14 -29.87 -5.83 10.50
C LYS A 14 -28.35 -5.76 10.27
N ILE A 15 -27.90 -5.77 9.03
CA ILE A 15 -26.46 -5.65 8.67
C ILE A 15 -25.90 -4.31 9.15
N VAL A 16 -26.63 -3.22 8.94
CA VAL A 16 -26.23 -1.87 9.35
C VAL A 16 -26.24 -1.73 10.86
N ASP A 17 -27.25 -2.23 11.57
CA ASP A 17 -27.35 -2.15 13.03
C ASP A 17 -26.19 -2.90 13.70
N ASN A 18 -25.87 -4.11 13.23
CA ASN A 18 -24.69 -4.85 13.67
C ASN A 18 -23.40 -4.07 13.41
N ALA A 19 -23.26 -3.46 12.24
CA ALA A 19 -22.11 -2.62 11.93
C ALA A 19 -22.01 -1.41 12.87
N ILE A 20 -23.14 -0.75 13.20
CA ILE A 20 -23.18 0.39 14.13
C ILE A 20 -22.73 -0.04 15.53
N ASN A 21 -23.17 -1.20 16.00
CA ASN A 21 -22.75 -1.72 17.31
C ASN A 21 -21.24 -1.98 17.35
N CYS A 22 -20.68 -2.65 16.33
CA CYS A 22 -19.23 -2.84 16.24
C CYS A 22 -18.45 -1.52 16.17
N LEU A 23 -19.01 -0.48 15.53
CA LEU A 23 -18.38 0.85 15.48
C LEU A 23 -18.33 1.51 16.85
N LYS A 24 -19.41 1.38 17.64
CA LYS A 24 -19.50 1.92 19.00
C LYS A 24 -18.50 1.29 19.96
N GLU A 25 -18.28 -0.02 19.82
CA GLU A 25 -17.35 -0.77 20.67
C GLU A 25 -15.89 -0.47 20.36
N GLN A 26 -15.56 -0.17 19.10
CA GLN A 26 -14.16 -0.06 18.66
C GLN A 26 -13.69 1.39 18.52
N ASN A 27 -14.27 2.13 17.57
CA ASN A 27 -13.62 3.31 17.00
C ASN A 27 -14.42 4.61 17.16
N TYR A 28 -15.70 4.53 17.55
CA TYR A 28 -16.62 5.66 17.53
C TYR A 28 -17.40 5.78 18.83
N ARG A 29 -17.63 7.02 19.29
CA ARG A 29 -18.48 7.31 20.46
C ARG A 29 -19.72 8.07 20.03
N LEU A 30 -20.89 7.68 20.54
CA LEU A 30 -22.12 8.44 20.34
C LEU A 30 -22.00 9.82 21.01
N LEU A 31 -22.36 10.87 20.28
CA LEU A 31 -22.38 12.25 20.77
C LEU A 31 -23.79 12.64 21.20
N ASP A 32 -23.87 13.33 22.32
CA ASP A 32 -25.06 14.07 22.73
C ASP A 32 -25.16 15.42 21.99
N HIS A 33 -26.30 16.07 22.12
CA HIS A 33 -26.56 17.34 21.41
C HIS A 33 -25.66 18.48 21.89
N ALA A 34 -25.35 18.53 23.19
CA ALA A 34 -24.49 19.55 23.79
C ALA A 34 -23.05 19.45 23.25
N SER A 35 -22.44 18.27 23.30
CA SER A 35 -21.07 18.07 22.78
C SER A 35 -21.00 18.30 21.28
N PHE A 36 -22.02 17.86 20.53
CA PHE A 36 -22.11 18.11 19.10
C PHE A 36 -22.09 19.62 18.77
N THR A 37 -22.92 20.39 19.48
CA THR A 37 -23.03 21.84 19.25
C THR A 37 -21.74 22.56 19.65
N TYR A 38 -21.11 22.14 20.76
CA TYR A 38 -19.81 22.65 21.19
C TYR A 38 -18.73 22.46 20.11
N ILE A 39 -18.55 21.23 19.61
CA ILE A 39 -17.52 20.93 18.58
C ILE A 39 -17.78 21.72 17.31
N ILE A 40 -19.03 21.76 16.85
CA ILE A 40 -19.40 22.47 15.63
C ILE A 40 -19.17 23.98 15.76
N SER A 41 -19.39 24.57 16.94
CA SER A 41 -19.19 26.00 17.17
C SER A 41 -17.73 26.45 17.08
N LYS A 42 -16.77 25.53 17.29
CA LYS A 42 -15.33 25.82 17.32
C LYS A 42 -14.65 25.77 15.95
N ARG A 43 -15.37 25.40 14.88
CA ARG A 43 -14.76 25.13 13.56
C ARG A 43 -15.62 25.53 12.38
N ASN A 44 -14.98 25.58 11.21
CA ASN A 44 -15.59 26.08 9.96
C ASN A 44 -16.04 24.97 9.00
N PHE A 45 -16.08 23.71 9.43
CA PHE A 45 -16.56 22.58 8.62
C PHE A 45 -17.50 21.66 9.40
N GLY A 46 -18.36 20.97 8.65
CA GLY A 46 -19.44 20.17 9.19
C GLY A 46 -19.05 18.75 9.58
N PHE A 47 -19.96 17.82 9.33
CA PHE A 47 -19.82 16.38 9.59
C PHE A 47 -19.93 15.59 8.28
N SER A 48 -19.53 14.32 8.30
CA SER A 48 -19.65 13.44 7.13
C SER A 48 -20.84 12.51 7.24
N ARG A 49 -21.59 12.33 6.16
CA ARG A 49 -22.62 11.28 6.08
C ARG A 49 -21.98 9.94 5.74
N VAL A 50 -22.42 8.88 6.41
CA VAL A 50 -21.84 7.54 6.21
C VAL A 50 -22.61 6.75 5.15
N ARG A 51 -21.86 6.04 4.31
CA ARG A 51 -22.36 4.97 3.45
C ARG A 51 -21.74 3.65 3.89
N PHE A 52 -22.58 2.66 4.11
CA PHE A 52 -22.15 1.29 4.39
C PHE A 52 -21.95 0.53 3.08
N LEU A 53 -20.82 -0.19 2.99
CA LEU A 53 -20.47 -1.03 1.85
C LEU A 53 -20.17 -2.44 2.35
N PRO A 54 -21.00 -3.45 2.03
CA PRO A 54 -20.73 -4.83 2.38
C PRO A 54 -19.44 -5.31 1.72
N LYS A 55 -18.63 -6.00 2.51
CA LYS A 55 -17.50 -6.82 2.07
C LYS A 55 -17.81 -8.27 2.44
N GLN A 56 -16.97 -9.18 1.97
CA GLN A 56 -17.20 -10.63 2.13
C GLN A 56 -17.31 -11.06 3.59
N LYS A 57 -16.51 -10.48 4.49
CA LYS A 57 -16.46 -10.82 5.92
C LYS A 57 -16.88 -9.67 6.86
N CYS A 58 -17.12 -8.46 6.34
CA CYS A 58 -17.36 -7.28 7.17
C CYS A 58 -18.13 -6.19 6.41
N VAL A 59 -18.49 -5.10 7.10
CA VAL A 59 -19.08 -3.91 6.48
C VAL A 59 -18.05 -2.77 6.55
N ARG A 60 -17.73 -2.20 5.39
CA ARG A 60 -16.84 -1.04 5.28
C ARG A 60 -17.66 0.24 5.33
N ILE A 61 -17.27 1.17 6.20
CA ILE A 61 -17.85 2.51 6.25
C ILE A 61 -17.11 3.46 5.32
N LEU A 62 -17.87 4.31 4.63
CA LEU A 62 -17.35 5.36 3.77
C LEU A 62 -17.96 6.70 4.19
N ALA A 63 -17.12 7.62 4.65
CA ALA A 63 -17.51 8.97 5.01
C ALA A 63 -17.58 9.85 3.76
N ASN A 64 -18.75 10.42 3.48
CA ASN A 64 -18.91 11.38 2.40
C ASN A 64 -18.50 12.79 2.89
N THR A 65 -17.24 13.13 2.64
CA THR A 65 -16.57 14.38 3.04
C THR A 65 -16.73 15.52 2.03
N LYS A 66 -17.31 15.24 0.85
CA LYS A 66 -17.48 16.20 -0.25
C LYS A 66 -18.76 17.04 -0.12
N VAL A 67 -19.70 16.62 0.71
CA VAL A 67 -21.00 17.27 0.84
C VAL A 67 -20.95 18.29 1.98
N PRO A 68 -21.32 19.57 1.73
CA PRO A 68 -21.51 20.56 2.79
C PRO A 68 -22.57 20.12 3.80
N SER A 69 -22.40 20.48 5.07
CA SER A 69 -23.37 20.17 6.10
C SER A 69 -24.36 21.31 6.28
N LYS A 70 -25.64 20.96 6.49
CA LYS A 70 -26.70 21.88 6.86
C LYS A 70 -27.17 21.54 8.27
N ILE A 71 -27.12 22.50 9.18
CA ILE A 71 -27.53 22.32 10.57
C ILE A 71 -28.73 23.22 10.83
N PRO A 72 -29.88 22.68 11.27
CA PRO A 72 -31.01 23.49 11.69
C PRO A 72 -30.65 24.21 13.00
N LEU A 73 -30.82 25.53 13.04
CA LEU A 73 -30.80 26.27 14.30
C LEU A 73 -32.14 26.01 15.00
N HIS A 74 -32.11 25.39 16.19
CA HIS A 74 -33.31 25.29 17.01
C HIS A 74 -33.62 26.69 17.55
N ARG A 75 -34.78 27.24 17.18
CA ARG A 75 -35.30 28.49 17.73
C ARG A 75 -36.71 28.23 18.23
N ASN A 76 -36.98 28.57 19.49
CA ASN A 76 -38.35 28.67 19.98
C ASN A 76 -39.05 29.80 19.20
N ASN A 77 -40.25 29.48 18.71
CA ASN A 77 -41.23 30.36 18.04
C ASN A 77 -41.16 30.48 16.50
N ASN A 78 -42.10 29.77 15.85
CA ASN A 78 -42.93 30.06 14.66
C ASN A 78 -42.47 31.04 13.56
N ARG A 79 -41.18 31.25 13.32
CA ARG A 79 -40.67 31.89 12.10
C ARG A 79 -39.61 31.02 11.42
N LYS A 80 -39.73 30.90 10.09
CA LYS A 80 -38.92 30.11 9.12
C LYS A 80 -37.61 29.53 9.69
N ARG A 81 -37.46 28.19 9.62
CA ARG A 81 -36.25 27.44 10.02
C ARG A 81 -35.00 28.06 9.38
N ARG A 82 -34.13 28.69 10.19
CA ARG A 82 -32.81 29.17 9.74
C ARG A 82 -31.80 28.01 9.80
N PHE A 83 -30.94 27.93 8.79
CA PHE A 83 -29.92 26.89 8.68
C PHE A 83 -28.53 27.51 8.68
N VAL A 84 -27.59 26.90 9.39
CA VAL A 84 -26.15 27.18 9.24
C VAL A 84 -25.60 26.24 8.17
N PHE A 85 -24.93 26.82 7.17
CA PHE A 85 -24.23 26.09 6.14
C PHE A 85 -22.75 26.02 6.48
N LEU A 86 -22.25 24.80 6.67
CA LEU A 86 -20.83 24.56 6.88
C LEU A 86 -20.22 24.00 5.62
N LYS A 87 -19.00 24.45 5.32
CA LYS A 87 -18.21 23.94 4.18
C LYS A 87 -18.02 22.43 4.31
N SER A 88 -17.85 21.77 3.17
CA SER A 88 -17.48 20.35 3.16
C SER A 88 -16.10 20.17 3.78
N ILE A 89 -15.84 19.01 4.39
CA ILE A 89 -14.55 18.71 5.00
C ILE A 89 -13.43 18.84 3.96
N ASN A 90 -13.60 18.28 2.76
CA ASN A 90 -12.59 18.38 1.70
C ASN A 90 -12.38 19.83 1.22
N SER A 91 -13.42 20.67 1.22
CA SER A 91 -13.27 22.09 0.89
C SER A 91 -12.43 22.83 1.93
N SER A 92 -12.64 22.53 3.22
CA SER A 92 -11.88 23.14 4.30
C SER A 92 -10.46 22.60 4.42
N LEU A 93 -10.22 21.35 4.01
CA LEU A 93 -8.89 20.72 3.98
C LEU A 93 -8.12 20.95 2.67
N LYS A 94 -8.68 21.70 1.70
CA LYS A 94 -8.07 21.91 0.38
C LYS A 94 -6.65 22.48 0.50
N GLU A 95 -6.50 23.46 1.37
CA GLU A 95 -5.26 24.21 1.59
C GLU A 95 -4.20 23.32 2.26
N LEU A 96 -4.58 22.63 3.34
CA LEU A 96 -3.74 21.63 4.00
C LEU A 96 -3.31 20.53 3.03
N HIS A 97 -4.23 20.04 2.20
CA HIS A 97 -3.92 19.01 1.20
C HIS A 97 -2.90 19.50 0.17
N ALA A 98 -3.00 20.74 -0.31
CA ALA A 98 -2.04 21.32 -1.24
C ALA A 98 -0.62 21.40 -0.63
N ILE A 99 -0.53 21.82 0.64
CA ILE A 99 0.74 21.90 1.38
C ILE A 99 1.32 20.51 1.61
N LEU A 100 0.53 19.54 2.08
CA LEU A 100 1.01 18.17 2.28
C LEU A 100 1.48 17.52 0.98
N ARG A 101 0.85 17.84 -0.16
CA ARG A 101 1.33 17.40 -1.47
C ARG A 101 2.70 17.99 -1.81
N ARG A 102 2.93 19.27 -1.52
CA ARG A 102 4.25 19.91 -1.71
C ARG A 102 5.30 19.26 -0.82
N ILE A 103 5.01 19.08 0.47
CA ILE A 103 5.91 18.41 1.41
C ILE A 103 6.26 16.99 0.95
N LYS A 104 5.28 16.25 0.42
CA LYS A 104 5.52 14.93 -0.19
C LYS A 104 6.61 14.97 -1.28
N HIS A 105 6.70 16.06 -2.03
CA HIS A 105 7.65 16.22 -3.13
C HIS A 105 8.99 16.79 -2.68
N GLU A 106 8.99 17.75 -1.74
CA GLU A 106 10.22 18.31 -1.16
C GLU A 106 10.94 17.31 -0.26
N HIS A 107 10.19 16.48 0.47
CA HIS A 107 10.72 15.55 1.45
C HIS A 107 10.17 14.12 1.26
N PRO A 108 10.47 13.45 0.12
CA PRO A 108 9.99 12.10 -0.15
C PRO A 108 10.44 11.08 0.91
N GLN A 109 11.59 11.31 1.57
CA GLN A 109 12.08 10.50 2.67
C GLN A 109 11.08 10.41 3.83
N ALA A 110 10.27 11.44 4.07
CA ALA A 110 9.26 11.42 5.13
C ALA A 110 8.19 10.33 4.93
N LEU A 111 7.97 9.91 3.68
CA LEU A 111 7.02 8.88 3.28
C LEU A 111 7.63 7.48 3.22
N GLY A 112 8.93 7.36 3.50
CA GLY A 112 9.69 6.13 3.41
C GLY A 112 9.58 5.47 2.02
N SER A 113 9.27 4.19 2.00
CA SER A 113 9.20 3.37 0.79
C SER A 113 7.88 3.49 0.02
N SER A 114 7.05 4.50 0.32
CA SER A 114 5.76 4.70 -0.34
C SER A 114 5.86 4.81 -1.86
N VAL A 115 4.88 4.24 -2.55
CA VAL A 115 4.57 4.44 -3.97
C VAL A 115 3.09 4.81 -4.10
N PHE A 116 2.73 5.69 -5.03
CA PHE A 116 1.36 6.24 -5.15
C PHE A 116 0.62 5.79 -6.41
N GLY A 117 1.17 4.80 -7.11
CA GLY A 117 0.59 4.18 -8.30
C GLY A 117 1.49 3.08 -8.84
N TYR A 118 0.97 2.33 -9.81
CA TYR A 118 1.74 1.26 -10.45
C TYR A 118 2.91 1.82 -11.26
N ASP A 119 2.79 3.01 -11.85
CA ASP A 119 3.87 3.63 -12.62
C ASP A 119 5.08 3.95 -11.71
N ASP A 120 4.83 4.45 -10.50
CA ASP A 120 5.89 4.71 -9.51
C ASP A 120 6.52 3.42 -9.00
N ALA A 121 5.72 2.39 -8.77
CA ALA A 121 6.20 1.07 -8.37
C ALA A 121 7.08 0.44 -9.47
N TYR A 122 6.63 0.51 -10.71
CA TYR A 122 7.35 0.01 -11.88
C TYR A 122 8.67 0.76 -12.07
N ARG A 123 8.68 2.09 -11.96
CA ARG A 123 9.91 2.90 -12.06
C ARG A 123 10.98 2.45 -11.05
N LYS A 124 10.59 2.27 -9.79
CA LYS A 124 11.51 1.79 -8.74
C LYS A 124 12.00 0.37 -9.01
N LEU A 125 11.13 -0.53 -9.50
CA LEU A 125 11.52 -1.88 -9.85
C LEU A 125 12.48 -1.92 -11.06
N CYS A 126 12.23 -1.12 -12.10
CA CYS A 126 13.12 -1.00 -13.27
C CYS A 126 14.50 -0.46 -12.93
N GLN A 127 14.62 0.38 -11.90
CA GLN A 127 15.92 0.85 -11.39
C GLN A 127 16.65 -0.22 -10.57
N PHE A 128 15.92 -1.14 -9.95
CA PHE A 128 16.46 -2.21 -9.13
C PHE A 128 16.92 -3.42 -9.95
N LEU A 129 16.18 -3.79 -11.00
CA LEU A 129 16.47 -5.00 -11.79
C LEU A 129 17.86 -5.04 -12.44
N PRO A 130 18.37 -3.97 -13.06
CA PRO A 130 19.72 -3.97 -13.63
C PRO A 130 20.79 -4.17 -12.57
N LYS A 131 20.63 -3.52 -11.40
CA LYS A 131 21.53 -3.63 -10.26
C LYS A 131 21.61 -5.08 -9.74
N VAL A 132 20.46 -5.78 -9.71
CA VAL A 132 20.39 -7.20 -9.29
C VAL A 132 21.02 -8.16 -10.32
N LYS A 133 20.98 -7.80 -11.61
CA LYS A 133 21.54 -8.61 -12.71
C LYS A 133 23.00 -8.32 -13.01
N GLU A 134 23.62 -7.38 -12.30
CA GLU A 134 24.98 -6.93 -12.58
C GLU A 134 25.96 -8.12 -12.49
N GLY A 135 26.59 -8.47 -13.63
CA GLY A 135 27.58 -9.55 -13.73
C GLY A 135 27.05 -10.94 -14.11
N SER A 136 25.74 -11.15 -14.34
CA SER A 136 25.20 -12.45 -14.77
C SER A 136 24.02 -12.32 -15.74
N PRO A 137 23.96 -13.12 -16.82
CA PRO A 137 22.78 -13.18 -17.70
C PRO A 137 21.56 -13.82 -17.03
N MET A 138 21.77 -14.57 -15.93
CA MET A 138 20.72 -15.27 -15.20
C MET A 138 20.33 -14.51 -13.92
N MET A 139 19.03 -14.40 -13.66
CA MET A 139 18.53 -13.79 -12.43
C MET A 139 19.01 -14.57 -11.20
N PRO A 140 19.62 -13.90 -10.20
CA PRO A 140 19.96 -14.55 -8.94
C PRO A 140 18.68 -14.95 -8.20
N LYS A 141 18.81 -15.88 -7.26
CA LYS A 141 17.71 -16.28 -6.38
C LYS A 141 17.27 -15.08 -5.54
N VAL A 142 15.97 -14.78 -5.56
CA VAL A 142 15.38 -13.66 -4.81
C VAL A 142 14.45 -14.15 -3.72
N TYR A 143 14.39 -13.39 -2.64
CA TYR A 143 13.58 -13.64 -1.46
C TYR A 143 12.59 -12.49 -1.31
N ILE A 144 11.31 -12.81 -1.39
CA ILE A 144 10.20 -11.86 -1.51
C ILE A 144 9.29 -12.02 -0.31
N VAL A 145 8.93 -10.89 0.30
CA VAL A 145 7.96 -10.79 1.38
C VAL A 145 6.87 -9.81 0.98
N VAL A 146 5.61 -10.24 1.06
CA VAL A 146 4.44 -9.40 0.82
C VAL A 146 3.60 -9.32 2.10
N GLY A 147 3.14 -8.12 2.44
CA GLY A 147 2.30 -7.92 3.62
C GLY A 147 1.21 -6.87 3.42
N ASP A 148 0.03 -7.10 3.99
CA ASP A 148 -1.11 -6.16 4.00
C ASP A 148 -1.30 -5.69 5.45
N VAL A 149 -1.31 -4.39 5.70
CA VAL A 149 -1.60 -3.86 7.04
C VAL A 149 -3.07 -4.09 7.36
N SER A 150 -3.34 -4.76 8.48
CA SER A 150 -4.70 -5.02 8.93
C SER A 150 -5.39 -3.72 9.35
N LYS A 151 -6.54 -3.44 8.73
CA LYS A 151 -7.39 -2.27 9.02
C LYS A 151 -6.59 -0.94 9.03
N ALA A 152 -5.68 -0.73 8.09
CA ALA A 152 -4.70 0.37 8.10
C ALA A 152 -5.26 1.76 8.42
N PHE A 153 -6.42 2.14 7.87
CA PHE A 153 -7.03 3.43 8.21
C PHE A 153 -7.66 3.42 9.59
N ASP A 154 -8.30 2.33 9.99
CA ASP A 154 -9.13 2.26 11.18
C ASP A 154 -8.30 2.01 12.46
N SER A 155 -7.04 1.59 12.32
CA SER A 155 -6.12 1.29 13.43
C SER A 155 -5.19 2.44 13.83
N ILE A 156 -5.10 3.50 13.02
CA ILE A 156 -4.15 4.61 13.26
C ILE A 156 -4.38 5.26 14.63
N ASN A 157 -3.31 5.36 15.40
CA ASN A 157 -3.28 6.15 16.62
C ASN A 157 -3.21 7.65 16.28
N GLN A 158 -4.31 8.35 16.56
CA GLN A 158 -4.46 9.78 16.23
C GLN A 158 -3.48 10.68 17.00
N ASP A 159 -3.16 10.37 18.26
CA ASP A 159 -2.19 11.17 19.04
C ASP A 159 -0.81 11.09 18.43
N LYS A 160 -0.37 9.86 18.13
CA LYS A 160 0.93 9.64 17.50
C LYS A 160 0.99 10.25 16.10
N LEU A 161 -0.11 10.21 15.34
CA LEU A 161 -0.17 10.88 14.05
C LEU A 161 -0.03 12.40 14.19
N VAL A 162 -0.72 13.04 15.15
CA VAL A 162 -0.57 14.48 15.37
C VAL A 162 0.88 14.84 15.72
N GLU A 163 1.54 14.05 16.57
CA GLU A 163 2.96 14.20 16.89
C GLU A 163 3.84 14.14 15.63
N ILE A 164 3.72 13.06 14.84
CA ILE A 164 4.47 12.88 13.59
C ILE A 164 4.25 14.07 12.63
N MET A 165 3.02 14.57 12.55
CA MET A 165 2.71 15.67 11.64
C MET A 165 3.29 17.02 12.09
N LYS A 166 3.59 17.21 13.39
CA LYS A 166 4.33 18.39 13.88
C LYS A 166 5.74 18.43 13.32
N ASP A 167 6.40 17.28 13.24
CA ASP A 167 7.75 17.15 12.70
C ASP A 167 7.78 17.26 11.17
N ILE A 168 6.66 17.02 10.50
CA ILE A 168 6.55 17.11 9.03
C ILE A 168 6.22 18.54 8.57
N ILE A 169 5.33 19.24 9.27
CA ILE A 169 4.92 20.61 8.94
C ILE A 169 5.79 21.57 9.75
N GLN A 170 7.02 21.79 9.28
CA GLN A 170 8.03 22.56 10.00
C GLN A 170 7.98 24.06 9.73
N LYS A 171 7.85 24.48 8.46
CA LYS A 171 7.89 25.89 8.03
C LYS A 171 6.82 26.71 8.76
N ASP A 172 7.17 27.89 9.25
CA ASP A 172 6.25 28.75 10.01
C ASP A 172 5.10 29.31 9.15
N LYS A 173 5.38 29.54 7.86
CA LYS A 173 4.42 30.06 6.89
C LYS A 173 4.52 29.26 5.59
N TYR A 174 3.36 29.00 5.01
CA TYR A 174 3.20 28.39 3.70
C TYR A 174 2.40 29.34 2.81
N TYR A 175 2.72 29.36 1.53
CA TYR A 175 2.08 30.27 0.59
C TYR A 175 1.43 29.47 -0.52
N LEU A 176 0.14 29.71 -0.74
CA LEU A 176 -0.66 29.01 -1.73
C LEU A 176 -0.95 29.94 -2.90
N ARG A 177 -0.64 29.51 -4.11
CA ARG A 177 -1.01 30.20 -5.36
C ARG A 177 -2.18 29.48 -6.02
N SER A 178 -3.18 30.23 -6.46
CA SER A 178 -4.32 29.65 -7.17
C SER A 178 -4.06 29.59 -8.67
N TYR A 179 -4.45 28.50 -9.32
CA TYR A 179 -4.37 28.35 -10.76
C TYR A 179 -5.62 27.66 -11.31
N ALA A 180 -5.92 27.89 -12.59
CA ALA A 180 -6.97 27.22 -13.33
C ALA A 180 -6.33 26.20 -14.29
N ARG A 181 -6.78 24.95 -14.22
CA ARG A 181 -6.39 23.88 -15.13
C ARG A 181 -7.51 23.64 -16.13
N VAL A 182 -7.24 23.93 -17.39
CA VAL A 182 -8.17 23.74 -18.50
C VAL A 182 -7.80 22.44 -19.21
N ILE A 183 -8.74 21.50 -19.26
CA ILE A 183 -8.57 20.21 -19.94
C ILE A 183 -9.55 20.15 -21.08
N SER A 184 -9.04 19.92 -22.29
CA SER A 184 -9.89 19.58 -23.44
C SER A 184 -10.19 18.08 -23.41
N THR A 185 -11.47 17.73 -23.41
CA THR A 185 -11.92 16.35 -23.56
C THR A 185 -12.79 16.23 -24.81
N THR A 186 -12.98 15.01 -25.32
CA THR A 186 -13.88 14.75 -26.45
C THR A 186 -15.33 15.20 -26.22
N LYS A 187 -15.71 15.48 -24.96
CA LYS A 187 -17.04 15.95 -24.55
C LYS A 187 -17.08 17.44 -24.23
N GLY A 188 -16.02 18.20 -24.55
CA GLY A 188 -15.90 19.63 -24.29
C GLY A 188 -14.77 20.00 -23.34
N ILE A 189 -14.64 21.30 -23.10
CA ILE A 189 -13.59 21.91 -22.27
C ILE A 189 -14.05 21.95 -20.81
N LYS A 190 -13.18 21.53 -19.88
CA LYS A 190 -13.43 21.60 -18.44
C LYS A 190 -12.33 22.38 -17.75
N THR A 191 -12.73 23.36 -16.94
CA THR A 191 -11.84 24.17 -16.13
C THR A 191 -11.94 23.78 -14.66
N PHE A 192 -10.79 23.53 -14.04
CA PHE A 192 -10.67 23.18 -12.62
C PHE A 192 -9.85 24.24 -11.88
N TYR A 193 -10.36 24.75 -10.77
CA TYR A 193 -9.66 25.74 -9.94
C TYR A 193 -8.97 25.06 -8.76
N GLU A 194 -7.65 25.06 -8.77
CA GLU A 194 -6.81 24.32 -7.83
C GLU A 194 -5.79 25.27 -7.17
N GLN A 195 -5.12 24.79 -6.13
CA GLN A 195 -4.13 25.55 -5.37
C GLN A 195 -2.87 24.72 -5.22
N VAL A 196 -1.73 25.39 -5.35
CA VAL A 196 -0.39 24.81 -5.21
C VAL A 196 0.39 25.59 -4.15
N SER A 197 1.20 24.89 -3.37
CA SER A 197 2.10 25.54 -2.41
C SER A 197 3.36 26.04 -3.12
N SER A 198 3.77 27.26 -2.78
CA SER A 198 4.92 27.99 -3.32
C SER A 198 5.85 28.36 -2.19
N ASP A 199 7.15 28.38 -2.48
CA ASP A 199 8.14 29.01 -1.62
C ASP A 199 8.19 30.52 -1.93
N HIS A 200 8.60 31.30 -0.92
CA HIS A 200 9.34 32.55 -1.09
C HIS A 200 9.81 32.92 -2.50
N SER A 201 9.24 33.88 -3.23
CA SER A 201 9.95 34.68 -4.27
C SER A 201 10.61 34.03 -5.51
N SER A 202 10.31 32.80 -5.93
CA SER A 202 10.82 32.25 -7.22
C SER A 202 9.85 32.42 -8.40
N SER A 203 10.41 32.60 -9.61
CA SER A 203 9.73 32.95 -10.87
C SER A 203 8.49 32.10 -11.19
N SER A 204 7.44 32.79 -11.62
CA SER A 204 6.03 32.38 -11.66
C SER A 204 5.64 31.10 -12.43
N ASN A 205 6.53 30.46 -13.20
CA ASN A 205 6.16 29.33 -14.08
C ASN A 205 6.60 27.95 -13.57
N ASP A 206 7.64 27.85 -12.76
CA ASP A 206 8.25 26.55 -12.41
C ASP A 206 7.38 25.70 -11.49
N ILE A 207 6.59 26.32 -10.63
CA ILE A 207 5.75 25.64 -9.64
C ILE A 207 4.50 25.02 -10.29
N ILE A 208 3.91 25.72 -11.26
CA ILE A 208 2.78 25.22 -12.04
C ILE A 208 3.26 24.10 -12.97
N ASN A 209 4.44 24.26 -13.58
CA ASN A 209 5.09 23.21 -14.35
C ASN A 209 5.40 21.98 -13.48
N PHE A 210 5.84 22.16 -12.23
CA PHE A 210 6.07 21.07 -11.30
C PHE A 210 4.77 20.31 -10.95
N GLU A 211 3.64 21.00 -10.77
CA GLU A 211 2.35 20.31 -10.58
C GLU A 211 1.86 19.60 -11.86
N ALA A 212 2.17 20.15 -13.04
CA ALA A 212 1.91 19.48 -14.31
C ALA A 212 2.75 18.20 -14.48
N LEU A 213 4.04 18.23 -14.10
CA LEU A 213 4.97 17.10 -14.18
C LEU A 213 4.63 15.98 -13.18
N THR A 214 4.13 16.32 -12.00
CA THR A 214 3.79 15.34 -10.94
C THR A 214 2.50 14.57 -11.22
N ARG A 215 1.64 15.04 -12.14
CA ARG A 215 0.50 14.28 -12.66
C ARG A 215 0.93 13.53 -13.91
N LEU A 216 1.48 12.32 -13.72
CA LEU A 216 1.90 11.35 -14.74
C LEU A 216 0.77 10.82 -15.66
N ARG A 217 -0.17 11.67 -16.07
CA ARG A 217 -0.99 11.47 -17.25
C ARG A 217 -0.97 12.78 -18.04
N PRO A 218 -0.19 12.86 -19.14
CA PRO A 218 -0.23 14.00 -20.03
C PRO A 218 -1.60 13.98 -20.73
N SER A 219 -2.58 14.61 -20.10
CA SER A 219 -3.74 15.12 -20.81
C SER A 219 -3.33 16.50 -21.29
N TYR A 220 -3.48 16.80 -22.58
CA TYR A 220 -3.29 18.16 -23.10
C TYR A 220 -4.08 19.13 -22.23
N SER A 221 -3.38 19.86 -21.37
CA SER A 221 -3.97 20.72 -20.35
C SER A 221 -3.20 22.02 -20.28
N VAL A 222 -3.94 23.11 -20.21
CA VAL A 222 -3.41 24.45 -20.09
C VAL A 222 -3.55 24.87 -18.63
N TYR A 223 -2.48 25.40 -18.06
CA TYR A 223 -2.47 25.91 -16.70
C TYR A 223 -2.40 27.43 -16.75
N ILE A 224 -3.36 28.08 -16.11
CA ILE A 224 -3.50 29.54 -16.09
C ILE A 224 -3.35 29.99 -14.64
N ASP A 225 -2.26 30.67 -14.34
CA ASP A 225 -2.09 31.32 -13.04
C ASP A 225 -3.20 32.36 -12.81
N GLN A 226 -3.79 32.36 -11.61
CA GLN A 226 -4.85 33.32 -11.25
C GLN A 226 -4.28 34.56 -10.53
N GLY A 227 -2.98 34.64 -10.29
CA GLY A 227 -2.33 35.80 -9.66
C GLY A 227 -2.72 36.02 -8.19
N THR A 228 -3.44 35.09 -7.57
CA THR A 228 -3.85 35.17 -6.16
C THR A 228 -2.95 34.30 -5.29
N SER A 229 -2.36 34.90 -4.26
CA SER A 229 -1.55 34.21 -3.26
C SER A 229 -2.21 34.31 -1.87
N LYS A 230 -2.10 33.25 -1.08
CA LYS A 230 -2.61 33.17 0.29
C LYS A 230 -1.51 32.69 1.22
N CYS A 231 -1.18 33.48 2.24
CA CYS A 231 -0.29 33.08 3.33
C CYS A 231 -1.07 32.32 4.40
N ILE A 232 -0.54 31.18 4.85
CA ILE A 232 -1.11 30.38 5.95
C ILE A 232 -0.01 30.07 6.96
N LYS A 233 -0.28 30.35 8.24
CA LYS A 233 0.62 30.03 9.35
C LYS A 233 0.52 28.57 9.76
N LYS A 234 1.63 28.01 10.23
CA LYS A 234 1.76 26.66 10.78
C LYS A 234 0.71 26.32 11.85
N ASP A 235 0.44 27.24 12.78
CA ASP A 235 -0.53 27.02 13.86
C ASP A 235 -1.95 26.76 13.33
N VAL A 236 -2.34 27.47 12.28
CA VAL A 236 -3.65 27.31 11.64
C VAL A 236 -3.75 25.93 10.98
N LEU A 237 -2.66 25.43 10.39
CA LEU A 237 -2.61 24.10 9.78
C LEU A 237 -2.69 23.00 10.83
N HIS A 238 -1.93 23.12 11.93
CA HIS A 238 -1.96 22.16 13.03
C HIS A 238 -3.30 22.13 13.75
N LEU A 239 -3.93 23.30 13.95
CA LEU A 239 -5.28 23.39 14.49
C LEU A 239 -6.28 22.69 13.56
N LEU A 240 -6.23 22.99 12.26
CA LEU A 240 -7.12 22.39 11.27
C LEU A 240 -6.94 20.86 11.17
N LEU A 241 -5.70 20.38 11.20
CA LEU A 241 -5.38 18.96 11.21
C LEU A 241 -5.89 18.28 12.49
N THR A 242 -5.64 18.89 13.65
CA THR A 242 -6.09 18.37 14.94
C THR A 242 -7.61 18.29 15.00
N GLU A 243 -8.30 19.33 14.56
CA GLU A 243 -9.77 19.35 14.44
C GLU A 243 -10.28 18.26 13.49
N HIS A 244 -9.60 18.03 12.37
CA HIS A 244 -9.99 16.96 11.45
C HIS A 244 -9.77 15.57 12.04
N LEU A 245 -8.70 15.34 12.79
CA LEU A 245 -8.36 14.03 13.33
C LEU A 245 -9.17 13.71 14.60
N LYS A 246 -9.13 14.61 15.59
CA LYS A 246 -9.67 14.40 16.94
C LYS A 246 -11.16 14.70 17.04
N HIS A 247 -11.66 15.58 16.20
CA HIS A 247 -13.05 16.01 16.23
C HIS A 247 -13.86 15.56 15.00
N ASN A 248 -13.43 14.52 14.28
CA ASN A 248 -14.20 14.04 13.12
C ASN A 248 -15.57 13.48 13.53
N ILE A 249 -16.65 14.04 12.97
CA ILE A 249 -18.03 13.64 13.26
C ILE A 249 -18.63 12.93 12.05
N LEU A 250 -19.24 11.77 12.30
CA LEU A 250 -20.02 11.01 11.35
C LEU A 250 -21.51 11.05 11.69
N GLN A 251 -22.35 11.31 10.68
CA GLN A 251 -23.80 11.20 10.78
C GLN A 251 -24.26 9.83 10.25
N ILE A 252 -24.95 9.07 11.11
CA ILE A 252 -25.58 7.80 10.77
C ILE A 252 -27.05 7.87 11.22
N GLY A 253 -27.97 7.90 10.25
CA GLY A 253 -29.38 8.17 10.55
C GLY A 253 -29.55 9.55 11.17
N GLN A 254 -30.17 9.59 12.36
CA GLN A 254 -30.37 10.82 13.14
C GLN A 254 -29.25 11.07 14.16
N ASN A 255 -28.35 10.10 14.35
CA ASN A 255 -27.35 10.13 15.41
C ASN A 255 -25.99 10.62 14.89
N PHE A 256 -25.23 11.24 15.78
CA PHE A 256 -23.88 11.74 15.53
C PHE A 256 -22.85 10.95 16.31
N TYR A 257 -21.74 10.61 15.67
CA TYR A 257 -20.68 9.79 16.23
C TYR A 257 -19.34 10.47 16.07
N LEU A 258 -18.56 10.53 17.15
CA LEU A 258 -17.20 11.05 17.18
C LEU A 258 -16.21 9.93 16.92
N GLN A 259 -15.31 10.10 15.95
CA GLN A 259 -14.21 9.16 15.71
C GLN A 259 -13.13 9.30 16.79
N LYS A 260 -12.78 8.20 17.46
CA LYS A 260 -11.74 8.14 18.50
C LYS A 260 -10.44 7.53 18.00
N VAL A 261 -10.53 6.58 17.08
CA VAL A 261 -9.38 5.85 16.53
C VAL A 261 -9.47 5.84 15.01
N GLY A 262 -8.32 5.88 14.36
CA GLY A 262 -8.20 5.80 12.92
C GLY A 262 -8.49 7.09 12.18
N LEU A 263 -8.50 6.98 10.86
CA LEU A 263 -8.75 8.02 9.88
C LEU A 263 -10.09 7.82 9.17
N SER A 264 -10.74 8.91 8.77
CA SER A 264 -12.02 8.86 8.08
C SER A 264 -11.84 8.43 6.62
N GLN A 265 -12.33 7.25 6.27
CA GLN A 265 -12.26 6.77 4.89
C GLN A 265 -13.15 7.63 3.98
N GLY A 266 -12.54 8.38 3.06
CA GLY A 266 -13.22 9.30 2.15
C GLY A 266 -12.72 10.74 2.25
N SER A 267 -11.97 11.11 3.28
CA SER A 267 -11.23 12.37 3.32
C SER A 267 -10.11 12.37 2.28
N SER A 268 -9.90 13.51 1.62
CA SER A 268 -8.88 13.64 0.58
C SER A 268 -7.44 13.49 1.10
N ILE A 269 -7.22 13.78 2.39
CA ILE A 269 -5.87 13.73 2.99
C ILE A 269 -5.58 12.41 3.71
N SER A 270 -6.58 11.58 4.01
CA SER A 270 -6.38 10.37 4.82
C SER A 270 -5.38 9.39 4.21
N CYS A 271 -5.37 9.22 2.88
CA CYS A 271 -4.37 8.36 2.22
C CYS A 271 -2.95 8.87 2.45
N LEU A 272 -2.74 10.18 2.32
CA LEU A 272 -1.41 10.78 2.48
C LEU A 272 -0.96 10.76 3.94
N LEU A 273 -1.86 11.04 4.88
CA LEU A 273 -1.59 10.91 6.32
C LEU A 273 -1.24 9.48 6.71
N CYS A 274 -1.95 8.49 6.17
CA CYS A 274 -1.63 7.07 6.36
C CYS A 274 -0.22 6.74 5.83
N SER A 275 0.14 7.26 4.64
CA SER A 275 1.47 7.07 4.08
C SER A 275 2.59 7.70 4.92
N PHE A 276 2.38 8.89 5.50
CA PHE A 276 3.34 9.50 6.44
C PHE A 276 3.47 8.70 7.73
N TYR A 277 2.35 8.21 8.26
CA TYR A 277 2.33 7.39 9.47
C TYR A 277 3.12 6.09 9.31
N LEU A 278 2.85 5.36 8.23
CA LEU A 278 3.57 4.13 7.90
C LEU A 278 5.03 4.41 7.49
N GLY A 279 5.30 5.54 6.83
CA GLY A 279 6.66 5.99 6.51
C GLY A 279 7.49 6.31 7.74
N HIS A 280 6.87 6.82 8.80
CA HIS A 280 7.52 7.00 10.09
C HIS A 280 7.86 5.64 10.74
N ILE A 281 6.95 4.67 10.72
CA ILE A 281 7.24 3.30 11.20
C ILE A 281 8.42 2.68 10.46
N GLU A 282 8.45 2.84 9.13
CA GLU A 282 9.55 2.36 8.30
C GLU A 282 10.89 2.95 8.75
N ARG A 283 10.98 4.27 8.83
CA ARG A 283 12.22 4.97 9.18
C ARG A 283 12.66 4.77 10.63
N SER A 284 11.72 4.77 11.58
CA SER A 284 12.07 4.73 12.99
C SER A 284 12.29 3.31 13.53
N ILE A 285 11.75 2.29 12.85
CA ILE A 285 11.75 0.91 13.37
C ILE A 285 12.22 -0.09 12.33
N VAL A 286 11.61 -0.12 11.15
CA VAL A 286 11.86 -1.22 10.18
C VAL A 286 13.26 -1.12 9.60
N LEU A 287 13.64 0.03 9.06
CA LEU A 287 14.94 0.23 8.44
C LEU A 287 16.10 0.07 9.45
N PRO A 288 16.07 0.71 10.64
CA PRO A 288 17.13 0.50 11.64
C PRO A 288 17.23 -0.94 12.14
N TYR A 289 16.10 -1.68 12.19
CA TYR A 289 16.13 -3.09 12.54
C TYR A 289 16.84 -3.94 11.48
N LEU A 290 16.66 -3.61 10.20
CA LEU A 290 17.33 -4.30 9.11
C LEU A 290 18.83 -3.98 9.06
N GLU A 291 19.22 -2.73 9.33
CA GLU A 291 20.63 -2.32 9.45
C GLU A 291 21.34 -3.14 10.53
N LYS A 292 20.79 -3.14 11.75
CA LYS A 292 21.36 -3.87 12.89
C LYS A 292 21.45 -5.37 12.65
N ALA A 293 20.43 -5.95 12.02
CA ALA A 293 20.45 -7.37 11.66
C ALA A 293 21.55 -7.68 10.63
N HIS A 294 21.82 -6.75 9.70
CA HIS A 294 22.89 -6.89 8.74
C HIS A 294 24.28 -6.78 9.40
N GLU A 295 24.49 -5.79 10.26
CA GLU A 295 25.72 -5.61 11.02
C GLU A 295 26.06 -6.85 11.87
N GLN A 296 25.09 -7.40 12.59
CA GLN A 296 25.25 -8.62 13.38
C GLN A 296 25.59 -9.83 12.52
N SER A 297 25.00 -9.93 11.32
CA SER A 297 25.32 -11.01 10.39
C SER A 297 26.74 -10.91 9.86
N ASN A 298 27.21 -9.70 9.52
CA ASN A 298 28.56 -9.47 9.03
C ASN A 298 29.61 -9.69 10.14
N ALA A 299 29.33 -9.25 11.37
CA ALA A 299 30.20 -9.50 12.53
C ALA A 299 30.36 -11.01 12.80
N ASN A 300 29.28 -11.78 12.69
CA ASN A 300 29.34 -13.24 12.83
C ASN A 300 30.08 -13.94 11.68
N ILE A 301 30.03 -13.40 10.46
CA ILE A 301 30.79 -13.91 9.32
C ILE A 301 32.28 -13.61 9.49
N MET A 302 32.66 -12.37 9.84
CA MET A 302 34.07 -12.01 10.08
C MET A 302 34.65 -12.79 11.27
N ASN A 303 33.88 -13.01 12.33
CA ASN A 303 34.32 -13.86 13.45
C ASN A 303 34.49 -15.32 13.02
N LYS A 304 33.67 -15.85 12.10
CA LYS A 304 33.86 -17.19 11.54
C LYS A 304 35.06 -17.27 10.61
N GLU A 305 35.31 -16.27 9.77
CA GLU A 305 36.51 -16.22 8.92
C GLU A 305 37.80 -16.09 9.74
N LEU A 306 37.79 -15.31 10.82
CA LEU A 306 38.92 -15.24 11.75
C LEU A 306 39.17 -16.59 12.45
N VAL A 307 38.11 -17.33 12.82
CA VAL A 307 38.25 -18.68 13.41
C VAL A 307 38.72 -19.71 12.39
N VAL A 308 38.27 -19.63 11.13
CA VAL A 308 38.72 -20.51 10.03
C VAL A 308 40.18 -20.21 9.66
N ASN A 309 40.58 -18.94 9.55
CA ASN A 309 41.96 -18.56 9.31
C ASN A 309 42.89 -18.96 10.46
N ARG A 310 42.40 -18.93 11.70
CA ARG A 310 43.14 -19.42 12.88
C ARG A 310 43.26 -20.94 12.91
N CYS A 311 42.25 -21.68 12.42
CA CYS A 311 42.32 -23.14 12.28
C CYS A 311 43.19 -23.61 11.11
N MET A 312 43.27 -22.83 10.02
CA MET A 312 44.13 -23.11 8.87
C MET A 312 45.61 -22.88 9.18
N LEU A 313 45.93 -21.97 10.11
CA LEU A 313 47.30 -21.69 10.55
C LEU A 313 47.83 -22.68 11.61
N THR A 314 47.05 -23.68 12.04
CA THR A 314 47.47 -24.68 13.02
C THR A 314 47.41 -26.13 12.52
N SER A 315 47.30 -26.34 11.21
CA SER A 315 47.43 -27.69 10.62
C SER A 315 48.84 -27.93 10.09
N GLY A 316 49.78 -28.10 11.03
CA GLY A 316 51.13 -28.60 10.82
C GLY A 316 51.59 -29.32 12.09
N ASP A 317 51.63 -30.65 12.02
CA ASP A 317 52.22 -31.62 12.97
C ASP A 317 51.75 -31.65 14.43
N CYS A 318 50.98 -32.70 14.78
CA CYS A 318 51.48 -33.82 15.59
C CYS A 318 50.38 -34.85 15.91
N ARG A 319 50.72 -36.14 15.73
CA ARG A 319 50.02 -37.31 16.31
C ARG A 319 50.27 -37.36 17.82
N THR A 320 49.24 -37.57 18.65
CA THR A 320 49.11 -38.69 19.62
C THR A 320 47.85 -38.54 20.51
N GLU A 321 47.05 -39.61 20.53
CA GLU A 321 46.39 -40.29 21.67
C GLU A 321 45.68 -39.57 22.86
N LEU A 322 44.51 -40.19 23.17
CA LEU A 322 43.85 -40.43 24.47
C LEU A 322 42.81 -39.42 25.06
N ARG A 323 41.54 -39.86 24.96
CA ARG A 323 40.57 -40.19 26.06
C ARG A 323 40.21 -39.13 27.12
N GLY A 324 38.91 -38.83 27.26
CA GLY A 324 38.34 -38.28 28.50
C GLY A 324 36.97 -37.63 28.35
N ASN A 325 35.95 -38.17 29.04
CA ASN A 325 34.55 -37.73 29.09
C ASN A 325 34.29 -36.57 30.10
N ALA A 326 33.04 -36.06 30.04
CA ALA A 326 32.25 -35.39 31.11
C ALA A 326 32.49 -33.86 31.23
N SER A 327 31.55 -32.91 31.05
CA SER A 327 30.13 -32.68 31.48
C SER A 327 30.06 -31.54 32.51
N HIS A 328 29.03 -30.68 32.41
CA HIS A 328 28.52 -29.73 33.43
C HIS A 328 29.37 -28.46 33.68
N ASN A 329 28.88 -27.22 33.89
CA ASN A 329 27.60 -26.59 34.25
C ASN A 329 27.55 -25.16 33.64
N ILE A 330 26.42 -24.65 33.11
CA ILE A 330 25.45 -23.74 33.76
C ILE A 330 26.06 -22.80 34.82
N GLU A 331 26.13 -21.50 34.53
CA GLU A 331 25.54 -20.48 35.43
C GLU A 331 25.31 -19.12 34.76
N SER A 332 24.21 -18.52 35.21
CA SER A 332 23.58 -17.27 34.81
C SER A 332 24.12 -16.07 35.58
N VAL A 333 24.17 -14.88 34.97
CA VAL A 333 24.15 -13.61 35.72
C VAL A 333 23.34 -12.55 34.96
N LYS A 334 22.40 -11.94 35.69
CA LYS A 334 21.60 -10.74 35.39
C LYS A 334 22.37 -9.47 35.73
N ASP A 335 21.90 -8.33 35.21
CA ASP A 335 21.77 -7.00 35.83
C ASP A 335 21.86 -5.93 34.72
N ASP A 336 20.83 -5.17 34.38
CA ASP A 336 20.20 -4.02 35.07
C ASP A 336 20.97 -2.68 34.97
N VAL A 337 20.16 -1.61 34.88
CA VAL A 337 20.43 -0.16 35.15
C VAL A 337 20.55 0.81 33.94
N ALA A 338 19.40 1.47 33.70
CA ALA A 338 19.10 2.92 33.65
C ALA A 338 19.96 3.97 32.90
N CYS A 339 19.24 4.68 32.01
CA CYS A 339 19.11 6.14 31.84
C CYS A 339 20.34 7.09 31.81
N LEU A 340 20.42 7.86 30.71
CA LEU A 340 20.57 9.34 30.60
C LEU A 340 20.52 9.62 29.07
N GLY A 341 19.63 10.44 28.51
CA GLY A 341 19.51 11.87 28.74
C GLY A 341 20.51 12.61 27.85
N ASN A 342 20.10 13.03 26.63
CA ASN A 342 20.51 14.32 26.06
C ASN A 342 19.82 14.62 24.72
N SER A 343 19.13 15.77 24.72
CA SER A 343 18.68 16.52 23.55
C SER A 343 19.89 17.09 22.82
N ALA A 344 19.92 17.00 21.49
CA ALA A 344 20.78 17.84 20.68
C ALA A 344 20.01 18.32 19.45
N ILE A 345 19.81 19.64 19.44
CA ILE A 345 19.36 20.50 18.35
C ILE A 345 20.46 20.48 17.27
N ILE A 346 20.08 20.37 16.00
CA ILE A 346 20.99 20.65 14.87
C ILE A 346 20.26 21.57 13.91
N ASP A 347 20.80 22.78 13.79
CA ASP A 347 20.46 23.80 12.80
C ASP A 347 20.79 23.30 11.38
N LEU A 348 19.92 23.61 10.41
CA LEU A 348 20.10 23.30 9.00
C LEU A 348 20.37 24.59 8.24
N ASP A 349 21.58 24.71 7.70
CA ASP A 349 21.94 25.73 6.69
C ASP A 349 21.76 25.17 5.27
N GLU A 350 21.35 26.06 4.37
CA GLU A 350 21.07 25.81 2.95
C GLU A 350 22.35 25.59 2.13
N GLY A 351 22.32 24.61 1.22
CA GLY A 351 23.40 24.43 0.24
C GLY A 351 23.27 23.15 -0.61
N ASP A 352 22.84 23.36 -1.84
CA ASP A 352 23.05 22.55 -3.04
C ASP A 352 22.27 21.24 -3.31
N VAL A 353 21.70 21.27 -4.52
CA VAL A 353 20.86 20.29 -5.19
C VAL A 353 21.72 19.15 -5.73
N ALA A 354 21.54 17.93 -5.20
CA ALA A 354 21.99 16.71 -5.85
C ALA A 354 21.03 15.55 -5.58
N CYS A 355 20.60 14.89 -6.67
CA CYS A 355 19.77 13.70 -6.68
C CYS A 355 20.41 12.56 -5.88
N LEU A 356 19.76 12.12 -4.80
CA LEU A 356 20.26 11.01 -3.97
C LEU A 356 19.52 9.70 -4.24
N ASP A 357 20.34 8.74 -4.64
CA ASP A 357 20.12 7.33 -4.92
C ASP A 357 19.66 6.59 -3.66
N ASN A 358 18.51 5.91 -3.71
CA ASN A 358 18.05 4.99 -2.65
C ASN A 358 18.78 3.64 -2.72
N GLY A 359 20.10 3.68 -2.92
CA GLY A 359 20.91 2.53 -3.33
C GLY A 359 22.07 2.16 -2.41
N ARG A 360 22.34 2.90 -1.33
CA ARG A 360 23.34 2.55 -0.31
C ARG A 360 22.87 3.09 1.04
N TRP A 361 22.88 2.23 2.05
CA TRP A 361 22.75 2.65 3.43
C TRP A 361 23.84 3.68 3.74
N CYS A 362 23.46 4.84 4.27
CA CYS A 362 24.35 5.96 4.53
C CYS A 362 25.59 5.54 5.33
N GLN A 363 26.79 5.66 4.75
CA GLN A 363 28.03 5.80 5.50
C GLN A 363 28.49 7.25 5.42
N LYS A 364 28.79 7.82 6.58
CA LYS A 364 29.53 9.08 6.73
C LYS A 364 31.01 8.75 6.50
N ASP A 365 31.61 9.32 5.46
CA ASP A 365 33.06 9.22 5.25
C ASP A 365 33.79 10.16 6.20
N HIS A 366 34.48 9.59 7.19
CA HIS A 366 35.61 10.25 7.82
C HIS A 366 36.86 9.92 7.00
N ALA A 367 37.44 10.96 6.40
CA ALA A 367 38.69 10.88 5.66
C ALA A 367 39.85 10.46 6.56
N THR A 368 40.62 9.43 6.16
CA THR A 368 42.05 9.31 6.51
C THR A 368 42.81 8.51 5.45
N ARG A 369 44.00 9.02 5.09
CA ARG A 369 44.99 8.51 4.13
C ARG A 369 45.46 7.07 4.41
N GLY A 370 45.81 6.35 3.33
CA GLY A 370 47.09 5.62 3.25
C GLY A 370 47.07 4.13 2.89
N ALA A 371 47.72 3.82 1.76
CA ALA A 371 48.50 2.61 1.42
C ALA A 371 47.81 1.28 1.02
N ASN A 372 48.35 0.75 -0.10
CA ASN A 372 48.27 -0.56 -0.74
C ASN A 372 47.73 -1.75 0.08
N GLU A 373 46.84 -2.56 -0.51
CA GLU A 373 46.97 -4.03 -0.57
C GLU A 373 45.87 -4.73 -1.40
N THR A 374 46.32 -5.73 -2.17
CA THR A 374 45.68 -6.95 -2.68
C THR A 374 44.18 -7.01 -3.04
N ARG A 375 43.94 -7.44 -4.29
CA ARG A 375 42.64 -7.79 -4.89
C ARG A 375 41.91 -8.87 -4.08
N HIS A 376 40.98 -8.47 -3.23
CA HIS A 376 39.92 -9.33 -2.71
C HIS A 376 38.73 -9.32 -3.67
N GLU A 377 38.23 -10.50 -4.00
CA GLU A 377 37.00 -10.70 -4.78
C GLU A 377 35.83 -9.97 -4.09
N ASN A 378 35.22 -9.02 -4.80
CA ASN A 378 34.10 -8.21 -4.32
C ASN A 378 32.89 -9.08 -3.93
N LEU A 379 32.73 -9.39 -2.64
CA LEU A 379 31.48 -9.95 -2.11
C LEU A 379 30.40 -8.87 -2.19
N SER A 380 29.65 -8.85 -3.30
CA SER A 380 28.61 -7.85 -3.57
C SER A 380 27.61 -7.79 -2.41
N SER A 381 27.49 -6.60 -1.78
CA SER A 381 26.58 -6.37 -0.66
C SER A 381 25.12 -6.71 -1.04
N PRO A 382 24.32 -7.27 -0.11
CA PRO A 382 22.97 -7.72 -0.43
C PRO A 382 22.09 -6.56 -0.89
N MET A 383 21.47 -6.73 -2.07
CA MET A 383 20.58 -5.72 -2.65
C MET A 383 19.15 -5.94 -2.17
N ASN A 384 18.55 -4.87 -1.64
CA ASN A 384 17.21 -4.88 -1.07
C ASN A 384 16.34 -3.80 -1.73
N LEU A 385 15.07 -4.10 -1.94
CA LEU A 385 14.05 -3.15 -2.39
C LEU A 385 12.82 -3.26 -1.49
N LEU A 386 12.43 -2.15 -0.88
CA LEU A 386 11.18 -2.02 -0.14
C LEU A 386 10.25 -1.05 -0.86
N LEU A 387 9.04 -1.52 -1.16
CA LEU A 387 7.94 -0.74 -1.74
C LEU A 387 6.70 -0.84 -0.86
N ARG A 388 5.95 0.25 -0.75
CA ARG A 388 4.65 0.25 -0.10
C ARG A 388 3.60 1.02 -0.89
N LEU A 389 2.55 0.34 -1.33
CA LEU A 389 1.39 0.97 -1.96
C LEU A 389 0.27 1.10 -0.94
N ILE A 390 0.14 2.29 -0.34
CA ILE A 390 -0.75 2.57 0.80
C ILE A 390 -0.45 1.63 1.98
N ASP A 391 -1.17 0.51 2.10
CA ASP A 391 -1.12 -0.49 3.15
C ASP A 391 -0.50 -1.83 2.70
N ASP A 392 -0.21 -1.98 1.41
CA ASP A 392 0.41 -3.17 0.82
C ASP A 392 1.93 -3.02 0.70
N PHE A 393 2.68 -3.77 1.51
CA PHE A 393 4.14 -3.88 1.49
C PHE A 393 4.62 -4.96 0.50
N LEU A 394 5.73 -4.66 -0.17
CA LEU A 394 6.51 -5.58 -0.99
C LEU A 394 8.00 -5.36 -0.67
N PHE A 395 8.65 -6.40 -0.15
CA PHE A 395 10.09 -6.42 0.11
C PHE A 395 10.75 -7.49 -0.75
N ILE A 396 11.84 -7.14 -1.42
CA ILE A 396 12.61 -8.03 -2.30
C ILE A 396 14.08 -7.96 -1.87
N SER A 397 14.73 -9.10 -1.71
CA SER A 397 16.15 -9.19 -1.38
C SER A 397 16.85 -10.26 -2.21
N THR A 398 18.12 -10.06 -2.54
CA THR A 398 19.00 -11.11 -3.09
C THR A 398 19.57 -12.03 -2.01
N SER A 399 19.38 -11.71 -0.73
CA SER A 399 19.81 -12.53 0.41
C SER A 399 18.63 -12.96 1.28
N LYS A 400 18.71 -14.18 1.83
CA LYS A 400 17.62 -14.75 2.65
C LYS A 400 17.51 -14.04 4.01
N GLN A 401 18.64 -13.63 4.60
CA GLN A 401 18.67 -13.10 5.96
C GLN A 401 17.94 -11.76 6.13
N PRO A 402 18.12 -10.76 5.25
CA PRO A 402 17.32 -9.53 5.30
C PRO A 402 15.82 -9.80 5.14
N ALA A 403 15.43 -10.74 4.26
CA ALA A 403 14.03 -11.10 4.06
C ALA A 403 13.40 -11.78 5.29
N ILE A 404 14.12 -12.68 5.96
CA ILE A 404 13.71 -13.26 7.24
C ILE A 404 13.59 -12.17 8.31
N SER A 405 14.56 -11.27 8.40
CA SER A 405 14.57 -10.19 9.38
C SER A 405 13.38 -9.25 9.19
N PHE A 406 13.11 -8.84 7.95
CA PHE A 406 11.94 -8.06 7.58
C PHE A 406 10.65 -8.79 7.97
N TYR A 407 10.56 -10.07 7.60
CA TYR A 407 9.42 -10.91 7.91
C TYR A 407 9.12 -10.97 9.42
N ILE A 408 10.12 -11.30 10.24
CA ILE A 408 10.00 -11.38 11.70
C ILE A 408 9.62 -10.02 12.29
N ARG A 409 10.22 -8.93 11.79
CA ARG A 409 9.90 -7.59 12.29
C ARG A 409 8.45 -7.22 12.03
N MET A 410 7.94 -7.49 10.82
CA MET A 410 6.59 -7.16 10.41
C MET A 410 5.53 -8.01 11.13
N THR A 411 5.80 -9.29 11.36
CA THR A 411 4.88 -10.21 12.07
C THR A 411 4.72 -9.89 13.55
N ARG A 412 5.80 -9.44 14.23
CA ARG A 412 5.73 -8.94 15.61
C ARG A 412 4.81 -7.72 15.77
N GLY A 413 4.54 -6.99 14.69
CA GLY A 413 3.73 -5.77 14.72
C GLY A 413 4.39 -4.59 15.44
N PHE A 414 3.65 -3.48 15.51
CA PHE A 414 4.11 -2.19 16.02
C PHE A 414 3.12 -1.66 17.06
N GLU A 415 3.22 -2.15 18.29
CA GLU A 415 2.25 -1.89 19.37
C GLU A 415 2.08 -0.38 19.66
N LYS A 416 3.18 0.37 19.76
CA LYS A 416 3.15 1.84 19.95
C LYS A 416 2.35 2.57 18.87
N TYR A 417 2.26 1.98 17.68
CA TYR A 417 1.53 2.51 16.53
C TYR A 417 0.17 1.83 16.29
N LYS A 418 -0.18 0.83 17.12
CA LYS A 418 -1.36 -0.04 16.93
C LYS A 418 -1.44 -0.62 15.50
N CYS A 419 -0.29 -0.86 14.88
CA CYS A 419 -0.20 -1.30 13.50
C CYS A 419 0.23 -2.78 13.44
N PHE A 420 -0.58 -3.61 12.80
CA PHE A 420 -0.39 -5.05 12.71
C PHE A 420 -0.65 -5.55 11.29
N MET A 421 0.01 -6.63 10.91
CA MET A 421 -0.17 -7.25 9.60
C MET A 421 -1.41 -8.14 9.55
N ASN A 422 -1.96 -8.29 8.36
CA ASN A 422 -3.06 -9.20 8.08
C ASN A 422 -2.51 -10.58 7.74
N ASN A 423 -2.56 -11.49 8.71
CA ASN A 423 -2.00 -12.84 8.58
C ASN A 423 -2.60 -13.64 7.40
N GLU A 424 -3.86 -13.38 7.01
CA GLU A 424 -4.49 -14.07 5.87
C GLU A 424 -3.94 -13.64 4.49
N LYS A 425 -3.23 -12.51 4.42
CA LYS A 425 -2.73 -11.94 3.17
C LYS A 425 -1.20 -11.77 3.15
N PHE A 426 -0.53 -12.24 4.20
CA PHE A 426 0.90 -12.12 4.35
C PHE A 426 1.59 -13.29 3.62
N GLY A 427 2.50 -13.02 2.68
CA GLY A 427 3.04 -14.05 1.76
C GLY A 427 4.56 -14.04 1.63
N LEU A 428 5.12 -15.22 1.34
CA LEU A 428 6.57 -15.47 1.19
C LEU A 428 6.83 -16.42 0.02
N ASN A 429 7.96 -16.29 -0.68
CA ASN A 429 8.43 -17.29 -1.67
C ASN A 429 9.52 -18.23 -1.14
N PHE A 430 9.78 -18.23 0.17
CA PHE A 430 10.81 -19.04 0.81
C PHE A 430 10.36 -19.52 2.19
N ASP A 431 11.01 -20.57 2.68
CA ASP A 431 10.78 -21.07 4.04
C ASP A 431 11.54 -20.23 5.08
N ALA A 432 10.78 -19.66 6.01
CA ALA A 432 11.25 -18.87 7.15
C ALA A 432 11.23 -19.66 8.48
N GLY A 433 11.10 -20.99 8.43
CA GLY A 433 11.26 -21.89 9.59
C GLY A 433 10.08 -21.95 10.57
N GLN A 434 9.11 -21.02 10.48
CA GLN A 434 7.94 -20.99 11.38
C GLN A 434 6.57 -20.90 10.68
N ASN A 435 6.44 -21.12 9.37
CA ASN A 435 5.20 -20.75 8.66
C ASN A 435 4.81 -21.64 7.46
N SER A 436 4.44 -22.89 7.73
CA SER A 436 3.85 -23.79 6.71
C SER A 436 2.54 -23.26 6.10
N HIS A 437 1.76 -22.46 6.84
CA HIS A 437 0.47 -21.93 6.37
C HIS A 437 0.57 -20.76 5.37
N LEU A 438 1.69 -20.04 5.30
CA LEU A 438 1.85 -18.87 4.41
C LEU A 438 2.19 -19.24 2.97
N LEU A 439 2.63 -20.47 2.73
CA LEU A 439 2.83 -21.04 1.38
C LEU A 439 1.51 -21.10 0.58
N ASN A 440 0.36 -21.04 1.25
CA ASN A 440 -0.96 -21.06 0.62
C ASN A 440 -1.27 -19.82 -0.24
N LEU A 441 -0.51 -18.74 -0.10
CA LEU A 441 -0.65 -17.52 -0.91
C LEU A 441 0.25 -17.52 -2.16
N LEU A 442 1.15 -18.49 -2.27
CA LEU A 442 2.01 -18.68 -3.42
C LEU A 442 1.23 -19.38 -4.53
N TYR A 443 1.10 -18.73 -5.68
CA TYR A 443 0.47 -19.34 -6.84
C TYR A 443 1.52 -20.09 -7.66
N THR A 444 1.53 -21.41 -7.54
CA THR A 444 2.32 -22.27 -8.44
C THR A 444 1.51 -22.58 -9.70
N GLY A 445 2.11 -22.30 -10.85
CA GLY A 445 1.63 -22.72 -12.17
C GLY A 445 1.88 -24.21 -12.40
N LYS A 446 1.26 -24.79 -13.44
CA LYS A 446 1.51 -26.18 -13.83
C LYS A 446 2.96 -26.42 -14.27
N ASP A 447 3.57 -25.38 -14.81
CA ASP A 447 4.96 -25.27 -15.25
C ASP A 447 5.94 -25.12 -14.08
N GLY A 448 5.47 -25.16 -12.83
CA GLY A 448 6.29 -24.97 -11.64
C GLY A 448 6.63 -23.51 -11.35
N VAL A 449 6.22 -22.56 -12.20
CA VAL A 449 6.50 -21.13 -12.01
C VAL A 449 5.67 -20.60 -10.85
N GLN A 450 6.32 -19.87 -9.95
CA GLN A 450 5.71 -19.37 -8.72
C GLN A 450 5.44 -17.87 -8.81
N PHE A 451 4.25 -17.46 -8.35
CA PHE A 451 3.83 -16.07 -8.33
C PHE A 451 3.32 -15.64 -6.96
N LEU A 452 3.69 -14.42 -6.54
CA LEU A 452 3.14 -13.78 -5.35
C LEU A 452 2.19 -12.64 -5.72
N PRO A 453 0.98 -12.57 -5.14
CA PRO A 453 0.06 -11.47 -5.37
C PRO A 453 0.43 -10.23 -4.55
N TRP A 454 0.51 -9.06 -5.19
CA TRP A 454 0.71 -7.77 -4.51
C TRP A 454 -0.13 -6.67 -5.16
N SER A 455 -1.01 -6.02 -4.39
CA SER A 455 -1.90 -4.92 -4.84
C SER A 455 -2.62 -5.17 -6.19
N GLY A 456 -3.09 -6.40 -6.45
CA GLY A 456 -3.79 -6.73 -7.70
C GLY A 456 -2.88 -7.03 -8.90
N LEU A 457 -1.58 -7.17 -8.64
CA LEU A 457 -0.56 -7.67 -9.56
C LEU A 457 -0.10 -9.06 -9.10
N LEU A 458 0.49 -9.83 -10.02
CA LEU A 458 1.22 -11.06 -9.75
C LEU A 458 2.69 -10.83 -10.09
N LEU A 459 3.56 -11.11 -9.13
CA LEU A 459 5.01 -11.00 -9.27
C LEU A 459 5.60 -12.40 -9.49
N ASN A 460 6.33 -12.59 -10.58
CA ASN A 460 7.08 -13.83 -10.82
C ASN A 460 8.24 -13.93 -9.81
N CYS A 461 8.29 -15.04 -9.06
CA CYS A 461 9.27 -15.22 -7.98
C CYS A 461 10.70 -15.51 -8.49
N TYR A 462 10.89 -15.73 -9.79
CA TYR A 462 12.18 -15.99 -10.42
C TYR A 462 12.65 -14.82 -11.28
N THR A 463 11.75 -14.28 -12.12
CA THR A 463 12.10 -13.22 -13.08
C THR A 463 11.80 -11.81 -12.57
N LEU A 464 11.03 -11.68 -11.49
CA LEU A 464 10.44 -10.42 -11.01
C LEU A 464 9.54 -9.70 -12.03
N GLU A 465 9.13 -10.38 -13.09
CA GLU A 465 8.15 -9.85 -14.04
C GLU A 465 6.80 -9.66 -13.35
N ILE A 466 6.14 -8.55 -13.70
CA ILE A 466 4.84 -8.16 -13.17
C ILE A 466 3.77 -8.41 -14.23
N GLN A 467 2.67 -9.04 -13.82
CA GLN A 467 1.46 -9.16 -14.63
C GLN A 467 0.22 -8.82 -13.81
N ALA A 468 -0.90 -8.52 -14.47
CA ALA A 468 -2.15 -8.22 -13.77
C ALA A 468 -2.81 -9.50 -13.21
N ASP A 469 -3.32 -9.43 -11.97
CA ASP A 469 -4.05 -10.52 -11.33
C ASP A 469 -5.53 -10.55 -11.78
N TYR A 470 -5.82 -11.33 -12.82
CA TYR A 470 -7.20 -11.54 -13.30
C TYR A 470 -7.96 -12.65 -12.58
N THR A 471 -7.32 -13.42 -11.68
CA THR A 471 -7.92 -14.62 -11.07
C THR A 471 -9.18 -14.28 -10.28
N ARG A 472 -9.17 -13.14 -9.57
CA ARG A 472 -10.30 -12.64 -8.78
C ARG A 472 -11.52 -12.25 -9.64
N TYR A 473 -11.30 -11.94 -10.92
CA TYR A 473 -12.36 -11.56 -11.84
C TYR A 473 -13.09 -12.80 -12.38
N MET A 474 -12.32 -13.79 -12.87
CA MET A 474 -12.89 -15.01 -13.45
C MET A 474 -13.62 -15.85 -12.41
N TYR A 475 -13.04 -16.05 -11.23
CA TYR A 475 -13.66 -16.84 -10.16
C TYR A 475 -15.02 -16.28 -9.72
N LYS A 476 -15.15 -14.95 -9.62
CA LYS A 476 -16.42 -14.29 -9.25
C LYS A 476 -17.49 -14.43 -10.32
N LEU A 477 -17.12 -14.43 -11.59
CA LEU A 477 -18.07 -14.63 -12.70
C LEU A 477 -18.62 -16.06 -12.70
N ILE A 478 -17.74 -17.05 -12.55
CA ILE A 478 -18.10 -18.47 -12.51
C ILE A 478 -19.01 -18.76 -11.30
N LYS A 479 -18.60 -18.36 -10.09
CA LYS A 479 -19.39 -18.58 -8.87
C LYS A 479 -20.78 -17.95 -8.94
N LYS A 480 -20.92 -16.80 -9.60
CA LYS A 480 -22.21 -16.11 -9.78
C LYS A 480 -23.13 -16.85 -10.76
N GLN A 481 -22.61 -17.36 -11.88
CA GLN A 481 -23.41 -18.15 -12.82
C GLN A 481 -23.96 -19.41 -12.14
N MET A 482 -23.15 -20.05 -11.28
CA MET A 482 -23.59 -21.21 -10.52
C MET A 482 -24.64 -20.90 -9.46
N HIS A 483 -24.49 -19.79 -8.72
CA HIS A 483 -25.51 -19.38 -7.75
C HIS A 483 -26.84 -18.97 -8.41
N ASN A 484 -26.82 -18.49 -9.65
CA ASN A 484 -28.04 -18.32 -10.43
C ASN A 484 -28.67 -19.69 -10.75
N MET A 485 -27.90 -20.69 -11.21
CA MET A 485 -28.41 -22.04 -11.52
C MET A 485 -29.06 -22.71 -10.30
N GLU A 486 -28.47 -22.58 -9.11
CA GLU A 486 -29.00 -23.11 -7.85
C GLU A 486 -30.40 -22.55 -7.53
N LYS A 487 -30.63 -21.25 -7.77
CA LYS A 487 -31.92 -20.59 -7.54
C LYS A 487 -33.02 -21.01 -8.50
N TYR A 488 -32.67 -21.44 -9.71
CA TYR A 488 -33.65 -21.79 -10.74
C TYR A 488 -33.93 -23.30 -10.80
N ILE A 489 -33.01 -24.15 -10.33
CA ILE A 489 -33.08 -25.60 -10.59
C ILE A 489 -33.01 -26.44 -9.30
N ASN A 490 -32.81 -25.85 -8.11
CA ASN A 490 -32.70 -26.58 -6.83
C ASN A 490 -31.61 -27.68 -6.81
N ILE A 491 -30.72 -27.68 -7.79
CA ILE A 491 -29.52 -28.52 -7.87
C ILE A 491 -28.40 -27.75 -7.18
N HIS A 492 -27.77 -28.38 -6.18
CA HIS A 492 -26.58 -27.86 -5.51
C HIS A 492 -25.35 -28.35 -6.28
N PRO A 493 -24.80 -27.58 -7.23
CA PRO A 493 -23.76 -28.11 -8.09
C PRO A 493 -22.43 -28.08 -7.32
N VAL A 494 -21.93 -29.25 -6.92
CA VAL A 494 -20.62 -29.38 -6.27
C VAL A 494 -19.53 -29.14 -7.31
N PHE A 495 -18.87 -28.00 -7.24
CA PHE A 495 -17.80 -27.66 -8.17
C PHE A 495 -16.46 -28.22 -7.70
N ARG A 496 -15.99 -29.27 -8.37
CA ARG A 496 -14.60 -29.76 -8.29
C ARG A 496 -13.83 -29.44 -9.58
N LEU A 497 -13.89 -28.19 -10.06
CA LEU A 497 -13.13 -27.81 -11.25
C LEU A 497 -11.71 -27.41 -10.85
N LYS A 498 -10.74 -28.08 -11.45
CA LYS A 498 -9.32 -27.82 -11.21
C LYS A 498 -8.98 -26.44 -11.80
N LYS A 499 -8.08 -25.69 -11.16
CA LYS A 499 -7.57 -24.39 -11.64
C LYS A 499 -7.13 -24.44 -13.11
N VAL A 500 -6.57 -25.58 -13.49
CA VAL A 500 -6.20 -25.99 -14.84
C VAL A 500 -7.33 -25.85 -15.86
N GLU A 501 -8.49 -26.40 -15.53
CA GLU A 501 -9.67 -26.48 -16.39
C GLU A 501 -10.31 -25.09 -16.54
N MET A 502 -10.27 -24.28 -15.49
CA MET A 502 -10.68 -22.87 -15.52
C MET A 502 -9.77 -22.03 -16.43
N ILE A 503 -8.45 -22.22 -16.37
CA ILE A 503 -7.50 -21.53 -17.23
C ILE A 503 -7.72 -21.93 -18.69
N TRP A 504 -7.94 -23.22 -18.94
CA TRP A 504 -8.23 -23.74 -20.28
C TRP A 504 -9.51 -23.10 -20.87
N LEU A 505 -10.61 -23.06 -20.12
CA LEU A 505 -11.86 -22.40 -20.55
C LEU A 505 -11.67 -20.90 -20.80
N GLY A 506 -10.89 -20.21 -19.96
CA GLY A 506 -10.59 -18.79 -20.13
C GLY A 506 -9.79 -18.52 -21.41
N LEU A 507 -8.73 -19.30 -21.65
CA LEU A 507 -7.91 -19.19 -22.87
C LEU A 507 -8.73 -19.52 -24.13
N PHE A 508 -9.56 -20.57 -24.08
CA PHE A 508 -10.47 -20.93 -25.17
C PHE A 508 -11.42 -19.79 -25.53
N ALA A 509 -12.05 -19.16 -24.53
CA ALA A 509 -12.94 -18.02 -24.74
C ALA A 509 -12.23 -16.81 -25.39
N TYR A 510 -11.00 -16.51 -24.98
CA TYR A 510 -10.19 -15.44 -25.58
C TYR A 510 -9.83 -15.72 -27.04
N ILE A 511 -9.34 -16.93 -27.33
CA ILE A 511 -9.02 -17.36 -28.71
C ILE A 511 -10.25 -17.19 -29.59
N ARG A 512 -11.39 -17.66 -29.12
CA ARG A 512 -12.64 -17.68 -29.86
C ARG A 512 -13.22 -16.28 -30.13
N VAL A 513 -13.08 -15.34 -29.20
CA VAL A 513 -13.49 -13.93 -29.43
C VAL A 513 -12.55 -13.25 -30.42
N LEU A 514 -11.24 -13.44 -30.27
CA LEU A 514 -10.24 -12.80 -31.11
C LEU A 514 -10.23 -13.35 -32.53
N GLN A 515 -10.62 -14.61 -32.74
CA GLN A 515 -10.83 -15.21 -34.06
C GLN A 515 -11.90 -14.46 -34.88
N LYS A 516 -12.89 -13.81 -34.26
CA LYS A 516 -13.89 -13.00 -34.99
C LYS A 516 -13.29 -11.77 -35.68
N ARG A 517 -12.09 -11.33 -35.31
CA ARG A 517 -11.34 -10.23 -35.94
C ARG A 517 -9.89 -10.61 -36.18
N GLN A 518 -9.71 -11.78 -36.80
CA GLN A 518 -8.42 -12.45 -36.95
C GLN A 518 -7.32 -11.59 -37.59
N SER A 519 -7.67 -10.73 -38.57
CA SER A 519 -6.71 -9.84 -39.25
C SER A 519 -5.98 -8.86 -38.32
N ARG A 520 -6.56 -8.50 -37.17
CA ARG A 520 -5.96 -7.55 -36.20
C ARG A 520 -5.18 -8.22 -35.08
N HIS A 521 -5.32 -9.54 -34.92
CA HIS A 521 -4.87 -10.25 -33.70
C HIS A 521 -4.13 -11.55 -34.00
N ASN A 522 -3.63 -11.74 -35.21
CA ASN A 522 -3.00 -12.99 -35.65
C ASN A 522 -1.82 -13.43 -34.75
N GLU A 523 -0.91 -12.52 -34.40
CA GLU A 523 0.23 -12.85 -33.52
C GLU A 523 -0.23 -13.27 -32.12
N LEU A 524 -1.17 -12.52 -31.55
CA LEU A 524 -1.76 -12.84 -30.23
C LEU A 524 -2.52 -14.17 -30.26
N LEU A 525 -3.23 -14.47 -31.35
CA LEU A 525 -3.93 -15.72 -31.54
C LEU A 525 -2.96 -16.91 -31.59
N SER A 526 -1.81 -16.77 -32.25
CA SER A 526 -0.77 -17.80 -32.28
C SER A 526 -0.21 -18.07 -30.88
N LEU A 527 0.08 -17.01 -30.10
CA LEU A 527 0.55 -17.13 -28.73
C LEU A 527 -0.48 -17.78 -27.81
N LEU A 528 -1.76 -17.41 -27.95
CA LEU A 528 -2.84 -17.99 -27.14
C LEU A 528 -3.10 -19.46 -27.50
N LYS A 529 -3.03 -19.82 -28.79
CA LYS A 529 -3.13 -21.22 -29.25
C LYS A 529 -1.99 -22.09 -28.74
N TYR A 530 -0.77 -21.55 -28.72
CA TYR A 530 0.37 -22.23 -28.08
C TYR A 530 0.13 -22.41 -26.58
N LYS A 531 -0.28 -21.32 -25.90
CA LYS A 531 -0.49 -21.31 -24.45
C LYS A 531 -1.61 -22.25 -24.00
N ILE A 532 -2.72 -22.35 -24.74
CA ILE A 532 -3.80 -23.27 -24.37
C ILE A 532 -3.39 -24.74 -24.54
N GLY A 533 -2.53 -25.06 -25.51
CA GLY A 533 -1.99 -26.40 -25.73
C GLY A 533 -1.25 -26.96 -24.51
N ILE A 534 -0.61 -26.09 -23.71
CA ILE A 534 0.03 -26.45 -22.43
C ILE A 534 -1.00 -26.95 -21.39
N TYR A 535 -2.25 -26.49 -21.48
CA TYR A 535 -3.32 -26.86 -20.55
C TYR A 535 -4.16 -28.05 -21.05
N GLY A 536 -4.04 -28.42 -22.33
CA GLY A 536 -4.72 -29.55 -23.00
C GLY A 536 -4.93 -29.25 -24.50
N ARG A 537 -4.81 -30.25 -25.38
CA ARG A 537 -5.09 -30.08 -26.82
C ARG A 537 -6.57 -29.76 -27.04
N MET A 538 -6.89 -28.90 -28.01
CA MET A 538 -8.29 -28.59 -28.35
C MET A 538 -9.02 -29.79 -28.99
N ASP A 539 -8.26 -30.70 -29.63
CA ASP A 539 -8.81 -31.78 -30.46
C ASP A 539 -8.92 -33.11 -29.69
N ASP A 540 -8.09 -33.31 -28.67
CA ASP A 540 -8.20 -34.44 -27.75
C ASP A 540 -8.99 -34.02 -26.52
N THR A 541 -10.20 -34.57 -26.35
CA THR A 541 -10.72 -35.08 -25.07
C THR A 541 -12.22 -35.35 -25.14
N SER A 542 -12.61 -36.56 -24.70
CA SER A 542 -13.95 -36.93 -24.27
C SER A 542 -14.30 -36.37 -22.88
N THR A 543 -14.13 -35.05 -22.66
CA THR A 543 -14.27 -34.43 -21.33
C THR A 543 -15.49 -33.50 -21.19
N PRO A 544 -15.99 -33.26 -19.95
CA PRO A 544 -17.03 -32.26 -19.64
C PRO A 544 -16.74 -30.83 -20.15
N LEU A 545 -15.47 -30.52 -20.44
CA LEU A 545 -15.06 -29.26 -21.03
C LEU A 545 -15.54 -29.10 -22.47
N LYS A 546 -15.55 -30.18 -23.27
CA LYS A 546 -16.05 -30.19 -24.65
C LYS A 546 -17.55 -29.89 -24.71
N TYR A 547 -18.30 -30.42 -23.74
CA TYR A 547 -19.71 -30.08 -23.54
C TYR A 547 -19.88 -28.57 -23.24
N ALA A 548 -19.05 -28.00 -22.36
CA ALA A 548 -19.14 -26.59 -21.97
C ALA A 548 -18.76 -25.59 -23.07
N ILE A 549 -17.94 -25.98 -24.05
CA ILE A 549 -17.54 -25.12 -25.18
C ILE A 549 -18.37 -25.32 -26.45
N ASN A 550 -19.31 -26.28 -26.44
CA ASN A 550 -20.14 -26.58 -27.61
C ASN A 550 -21.22 -25.50 -27.81
N ASP A 551 -21.33 -25.02 -29.04
CA ASP A 551 -22.16 -23.89 -29.46
C ASP A 551 -23.64 -24.18 -29.31
N SER A 552 -24.03 -25.44 -29.52
CA SER A 552 -25.41 -25.91 -29.38
C SER A 552 -25.93 -25.85 -27.93
N HIS A 553 -25.05 -25.67 -26.94
CA HIS A 553 -25.40 -25.62 -25.52
C HIS A 553 -25.29 -24.22 -24.90
N SER A 554 -24.94 -23.20 -25.68
CA SER A 554 -24.67 -21.86 -25.17
C SER A 554 -25.79 -20.88 -25.55
N SER A 555 -26.72 -20.65 -24.62
CA SER A 555 -28.08 -20.22 -24.97
C SER A 555 -28.36 -18.72 -25.10
N LEU A 556 -27.44 -17.76 -24.85
CA LEU A 556 -27.86 -16.33 -24.83
C LEU A 556 -26.82 -15.29 -25.28
N PHE A 557 -25.51 -15.53 -25.13
CA PHE A 557 -24.50 -14.49 -25.44
C PHE A 557 -24.08 -14.42 -26.92
N TRP A 558 -24.44 -15.44 -27.72
CA TRP A 558 -23.87 -15.62 -29.06
C TRP A 558 -24.79 -15.20 -30.22
N GLN A 559 -26.06 -14.92 -29.94
CA GLN A 559 -27.00 -14.33 -30.90
C GLN A 559 -26.82 -12.82 -31.04
N ILE A 560 -25.95 -12.20 -30.22
CA ILE A 560 -25.64 -10.78 -30.29
C ILE A 560 -24.60 -10.57 -31.39
N ASN A 561 -25.07 -10.17 -32.57
CA ASN A 561 -24.22 -9.63 -33.63
C ASN A 561 -23.75 -8.21 -33.21
N PHE A 562 -22.46 -7.93 -33.36
CA PHE A 562 -21.87 -6.60 -33.17
C PHE A 562 -21.75 -5.85 -34.48
#